data_AF-A0A7C9FDR0-F1
#
_entry.id   AF-A0A7C9FDR0-F1
#
_cell.length_a   1.000
_cell.length_b   1.000
_cell.length_c   1.000
_cell.angle_alpha   90.00
_cell.angle_beta   90.00
_cell.angle_gamma   90.00
#
_symmetry.space_group_name_H-M   'P 1'
#
loop_
_entity.id
_entity.type
_entity.pdbx_description
1 polymer ?
#
loop_
_entity_poly.entity_id
_entity_poly.type
_entity_poly.pdbx_seq_one_letter_code
_entity_poly.pdbx_strand_id
1 'polypeptide(L)'
;MIRNLLATALAASLAAFTLSLFGWQSQASAQTTIHLSHTATILSDCQDLMRKLRERYGRAPLCMEVKGLGGRSLTELSGIVGLSDDMQQVWYQMPLTVDAIDRTQYRYNENDLRNVAAMIQYSNRGLTDSEMGRVVIKATCTQFDSRLKAMRETGKLTEKQYLSALADYHKSAADCTR
;
A
#
# COMPACT_ATOMS: atom_id res chain seq x y z
N MET A 1 -17.41 15.60 -81.08
CA MET A 1 -17.04 14.33 -80.42
C MET A 1 -16.91 14.63 -78.93
N ILE A 2 -17.90 14.26 -78.11
CA ILE A 2 -17.79 13.22 -77.03
C ILE A 2 -16.86 13.73 -75.89
N ARG A 3 -17.21 13.96 -74.62
CA ARG A 3 -18.30 13.56 -73.69
C ARG A 3 -18.22 14.56 -72.49
N ASN A 4 -19.33 15.11 -71.98
CA ASN A 4 -20.03 14.71 -70.74
C ASN A 4 -19.12 14.72 -69.48
N LEU A 5 -19.39 15.37 -68.34
CA LEU A 5 -20.65 15.63 -67.64
C LEU A 5 -20.36 16.44 -66.32
N LEU A 6 -21.40 17.07 -65.78
CA LEU A 6 -21.71 17.36 -64.35
C LEU A 6 -20.84 18.44 -63.63
N ALA A 7 -21.36 19.61 -63.28
CA ALA A 7 -22.47 19.98 -62.36
C ALA A 7 -22.02 20.14 -60.89
N THR A 8 -22.16 21.36 -60.36
CA THR A 8 -22.54 21.77 -58.98
C THR A 8 -22.17 23.26 -58.85
N ALA A 9 -23.10 24.22 -58.88
CA ALA A 9 -24.16 24.55 -57.94
C ALA A 9 -23.66 24.82 -56.50
N LEU A 10 -23.84 26.10 -56.12
CA LEU A 10 -24.31 26.61 -54.84
C LEU A 10 -23.33 27.21 -53.82
N ALA A 11 -23.71 28.46 -53.51
CA ALA A 11 -23.85 29.04 -52.17
C ALA A 11 -22.62 29.71 -51.57
N ALA A 12 -22.53 30.99 -51.93
CA ALA A 12 -22.11 32.05 -51.04
C ALA A 12 -22.96 32.08 -49.76
N SER A 13 -22.33 32.26 -48.61
CA SER A 13 -22.69 33.30 -47.65
C SER A 13 -21.73 33.25 -46.45
N LEU A 14 -20.89 34.27 -46.38
CA LEU A 14 -19.97 34.54 -45.29
C LEU A 14 -20.70 34.93 -44.00
N ALA A 15 -20.20 34.37 -42.90
CA ALA A 15 -19.90 35.01 -41.62
C ALA A 15 -20.88 36.06 -41.06
N ALA A 16 -21.58 35.67 -39.99
CA ALA A 16 -22.04 36.61 -38.98
C ALA A 16 -21.57 36.13 -37.59
N PHE A 17 -20.80 37.01 -36.97
CA PHE A 17 -20.27 37.00 -35.62
C PHE A 17 -21.44 37.10 -34.61
N THR A 18 -21.56 36.16 -33.66
CA THR A 18 -22.29 36.41 -32.40
C THR A 18 -21.52 35.79 -31.24
N LEU A 19 -21.04 36.66 -30.36
CA LEU A 19 -20.45 36.37 -29.06
C LEU A 19 -21.50 35.88 -28.04
N SER A 20 -21.10 34.85 -27.30
CA SER A 20 -21.22 34.69 -25.84
C SER A 20 -22.58 34.78 -25.15
N LEU A 21 -23.12 33.63 -24.74
CA LEU A 21 -23.71 33.46 -23.41
C LEU A 21 -23.32 32.07 -22.85
N PHE A 22 -22.53 32.11 -21.78
CA PHE A 22 -22.15 30.99 -20.92
C PHE A 22 -23.20 30.77 -19.82
N GLY A 23 -23.36 29.50 -19.40
CA GLY A 23 -23.90 29.08 -18.10
C GLY A 23 -25.37 28.64 -18.13
N TRP A 24 -25.81 27.54 -17.52
CA TRP A 24 -25.21 26.60 -16.58
C TRP A 24 -25.88 25.23 -16.76
N GLN A 25 -25.13 24.23 -17.24
CA GLN A 25 -25.49 22.84 -16.99
C GLN A 25 -24.74 22.40 -15.73
N SER A 26 -25.45 22.36 -14.61
CA SER A 26 -25.00 21.68 -13.39
C SER A 26 -25.02 20.17 -13.64
N GLN A 27 -24.08 19.68 -14.45
CA GLN A 27 -23.62 18.31 -14.28
C GLN A 27 -22.82 18.30 -12.97
N ALA A 28 -23.50 17.93 -11.89
CA ALA A 28 -22.83 17.44 -10.70
C ALA A 28 -22.03 16.20 -11.15
N SER A 29 -20.78 16.42 -11.57
CA SER A 29 -19.83 15.35 -11.62
C SER A 29 -19.75 14.84 -10.19
N ALA A 30 -20.20 13.62 -9.98
CA ALA A 30 -19.65 12.81 -8.92
C ALA A 30 -18.15 12.80 -9.19
N GLN A 31 -17.44 13.76 -8.59
CA GLN A 31 -16.03 13.63 -8.35
C GLN A 31 -15.94 12.39 -7.49
N THR A 32 -15.74 11.24 -8.15
CA THR A 32 -14.96 10.17 -7.56
C THR A 32 -13.65 10.84 -7.21
N THR A 33 -13.60 11.44 -6.03
CA THR A 33 -12.36 11.65 -5.31
C THR A 33 -11.82 10.25 -5.15
N ILE A 34 -11.03 9.83 -6.13
CA ILE A 34 -9.99 8.86 -5.90
C ILE A 34 -9.13 9.56 -4.87
N HIS A 35 -9.46 9.33 -3.60
CA HIS A 35 -8.62 9.67 -2.49
C HIS A 35 -7.46 8.67 -2.58
N LEU A 36 -6.55 8.92 -3.53
CA LEU A 36 -5.23 8.31 -3.55
C LEU A 36 -4.50 8.91 -2.36
N SER A 37 -4.77 8.39 -1.17
CA SER A 37 -3.88 8.51 -0.03
C SER A 37 -2.65 7.65 -0.28
N HIS A 38 -1.92 7.88 -1.37
CA HIS A 38 -0.69 7.14 -1.64
C HIS A 38 0.50 7.94 -1.15
N THR A 39 0.67 7.95 0.18
CA THR A 39 2.00 7.98 0.79
C THR A 39 2.59 6.58 0.66
N ALA A 40 2.84 6.12 -0.58
CA ALA A 40 3.47 4.83 -0.81
C ALA A 40 4.88 4.88 -0.22
N THR A 41 5.14 4.08 0.80
CA THR A 41 6.50 3.88 1.33
C THR A 41 7.11 2.65 0.69
N ILE A 42 8.43 2.54 0.75
CA ILE A 42 9.16 1.34 0.28
C ILE A 42 8.61 0.08 0.94
N LEU A 43 8.24 0.20 2.22
CA LEU A 43 7.64 -0.88 2.98
C LEU A 43 6.23 -1.24 2.49
N SER A 44 5.37 -0.24 2.19
CA SER A 44 4.01 -0.52 1.70
C SER A 44 4.01 -1.20 0.34
N ASP A 45 4.91 -0.80 -0.56
CA ASP A 45 5.03 -1.42 -1.88
C ASP A 45 5.47 -2.88 -1.73
N CYS A 46 6.50 -3.14 -0.93
CA CYS A 46 6.91 -4.52 -0.63
C CYS A 46 5.74 -5.35 -0.07
N GLN A 47 4.97 -4.80 0.86
CA GLN A 47 3.82 -5.49 1.44
C GLN A 47 2.75 -5.81 0.38
N ASP A 48 2.51 -4.90 -0.57
CA ASP A 48 1.60 -5.14 -1.69
C ASP A 48 2.10 -6.25 -2.63
N LEU A 49 3.40 -6.25 -2.97
CA LEU A 49 4.01 -7.34 -3.73
C LEU A 49 3.84 -8.68 -3.01
N MET A 50 4.19 -8.75 -1.72
CA MET A 50 4.09 -10.00 -0.97
C MET A 50 2.65 -10.45 -0.81
N ARG A 51 1.68 -9.53 -0.72
CA ARG A 51 0.26 -9.86 -0.79
C ARG A 51 -0.09 -10.54 -2.13
N LYS A 52 0.28 -9.94 -3.26
CA LYS A 52 0.06 -10.54 -4.59
C LYS A 52 0.74 -11.91 -4.76
N LEU A 53 1.95 -12.07 -4.24
CA LEU A 53 2.66 -13.35 -4.25
C LEU A 53 1.96 -14.39 -3.37
N ARG A 54 1.42 -13.98 -2.22
CA ARG A 54 0.65 -14.87 -1.33
C ARG A 54 -0.66 -15.32 -1.96
N GLU A 55 -1.36 -14.43 -2.65
CA GLU A 55 -2.56 -14.77 -3.44
C GLU A 55 -2.22 -15.79 -4.55
N ARG A 56 -1.04 -15.67 -5.17
CA ARG A 56 -0.61 -16.55 -6.26
C ARG A 56 -0.05 -17.91 -5.80
N TYR A 57 0.75 -17.92 -4.75
CA TYR A 57 1.52 -19.09 -4.31
C TYR A 57 1.05 -19.67 -2.97
N GLY A 58 0.01 -19.10 -2.36
CA GLY A 58 -0.56 -19.51 -1.08
C GLY A 58 0.20 -19.02 0.16
N ARG A 59 1.48 -18.64 0.00
CA ARG A 59 2.30 -18.01 1.05
C ARG A 59 3.28 -17.03 0.45
N ALA A 60 3.69 -16.05 1.27
CA ALA A 60 4.78 -15.14 0.94
C ALA A 60 5.41 -14.58 2.21
N PRO A 61 6.69 -14.17 2.18
CA PRO A 61 7.31 -13.52 3.32
C PRO A 61 6.65 -12.20 3.68
N LEU A 62 6.93 -11.74 4.89
CA LEU A 62 6.59 -10.43 5.40
C LEU A 62 7.71 -9.46 5.09
N CYS A 63 7.33 -8.24 4.73
CA CYS A 63 8.26 -7.14 4.59
C CYS A 63 8.45 -6.46 5.94
N MET A 64 9.71 -6.28 6.30
CA MET A 64 10.13 -5.61 7.50
C MET A 64 11.01 -4.41 7.15
N GLU A 65 10.85 -3.37 7.95
CA GLU A 65 11.80 -2.27 7.98
C GLU A 65 13.15 -2.76 8.51
N VAL A 66 14.22 -2.44 7.79
CA VAL A 66 15.60 -2.59 8.25
C VAL A 66 16.01 -1.29 8.93
N LYS A 67 16.44 -1.38 10.19
CA LYS A 67 16.91 -0.23 10.97
C LYS A 67 18.43 -0.23 11.06
N GLY A 68 19.01 0.94 10.87
CA GLY A 68 20.44 1.17 11.03
C GLY A 68 20.82 1.57 12.44
N LEU A 69 22.11 1.85 12.64
CA LEU A 69 22.62 2.40 13.89
C LEU A 69 21.86 3.67 14.27
N GLY A 70 21.45 3.76 15.55
CA GLY A 70 20.64 4.88 16.04
C GLY A 70 19.14 4.81 15.68
N GLY A 71 18.65 3.67 15.18
CA GLY A 71 17.21 3.44 14.97
C GLY A 71 16.63 4.12 13.72
N ARG A 72 17.47 4.69 12.86
CA ARG A 72 17.03 5.29 11.59
C ARG A 72 16.61 4.19 10.62
N SER A 73 15.53 4.43 9.88
CA SER A 73 15.09 3.54 8.81
C SER A 73 16.15 3.47 7.73
N LEU A 74 16.84 2.34 7.61
CA LEU A 74 17.66 2.09 6.42
C LEU A 74 16.76 1.81 5.23
N THR A 75 15.59 1.21 5.44
CA THR A 75 14.61 0.98 4.38
C THR A 75 14.27 2.26 3.65
N GLU A 76 13.83 3.32 4.34
CA GLU A 76 13.49 4.58 3.67
C GLU A 76 14.70 5.29 3.04
N LEU A 77 15.92 5.03 3.54
CA LEU A 77 17.14 5.68 3.05
C LEU A 77 17.80 4.96 1.88
N SER A 78 17.75 3.62 1.85
CA SER A 78 18.51 2.79 0.91
C SER A 78 17.63 1.99 -0.05
N GLY A 79 16.31 1.96 0.16
CA GLY A 79 15.44 1.09 -0.63
C GLY A 79 15.46 -0.38 -0.17
N ILE A 80 16.18 -0.73 0.89
CA ILE A 80 16.35 -2.13 1.30
C ILE A 80 15.26 -2.54 2.29
N VAL A 81 14.52 -3.59 1.98
CA VAL A 81 13.55 -4.21 2.90
C VAL A 81 14.06 -5.57 3.37
N GLY A 82 13.73 -5.92 4.61
CA GLY A 82 13.94 -7.26 5.13
C GLY A 82 12.76 -8.16 4.80
N LEU A 83 13.03 -9.40 4.41
CA LEU A 83 12.03 -10.46 4.29
C LEU A 83 12.15 -11.40 5.48
N SER A 84 11.00 -11.71 6.07
CA SER A 84 10.88 -12.56 7.26
C SER A 84 9.64 -13.46 7.16
N ASP A 85 9.63 -14.55 7.91
CA ASP A 85 8.46 -15.41 8.12
C ASP A 85 7.76 -15.12 9.46
N ASP A 86 8.36 -14.36 10.38
CA ASP A 86 7.87 -14.21 11.75
C ASP A 86 7.95 -12.79 12.34
N MET A 87 8.39 -11.81 11.55
CA MET A 87 8.68 -10.43 11.99
C MET A 87 9.81 -10.28 13.03
N GLN A 88 10.60 -11.32 13.27
CA GLN A 88 11.71 -11.28 14.24
C GLN A 88 13.05 -11.39 13.54
N GLN A 89 13.17 -12.33 12.60
CA GLN A 89 14.42 -12.58 11.90
C GLN A 89 14.29 -12.26 10.41
N VAL A 90 15.10 -11.28 9.97
CA VAL A 90 15.31 -11.01 8.55
C VAL A 90 16.31 -12.03 8.02
N TRP A 91 15.88 -12.86 7.05
CA TRP A 91 16.75 -13.87 6.42
C TRP A 91 17.08 -13.54 4.96
N TYR A 92 16.42 -12.55 4.37
CA TYR A 92 16.78 -12.00 3.07
C TYR A 92 16.58 -10.49 3.06
N GLN A 93 17.50 -9.76 2.45
CA GLN A 93 17.36 -8.32 2.23
C GLN A 93 17.15 -8.08 0.75
N MET A 94 16.05 -7.45 0.40
CA MET A 94 15.67 -7.19 -0.98
C MET A 94 15.79 -5.69 -1.26
N PRO A 95 16.61 -5.27 -2.24
CA PRO A 95 16.62 -3.89 -2.68
C PRO A 95 15.38 -3.58 -3.55
N LEU A 96 14.75 -2.44 -3.28
CA LEU A 96 13.75 -1.82 -4.15
C LEU A 96 14.39 -0.59 -4.80
N THR A 97 14.22 -0.46 -6.10
CA THR A 97 14.69 0.70 -6.85
C THR A 97 13.52 1.61 -7.19
N VAL A 98 13.74 2.91 -7.23
CA VAL A 98 12.71 3.85 -7.72
C VAL A 98 12.54 3.65 -9.22
N ASP A 99 11.31 3.69 -9.73
CA ASP A 99 11.07 3.68 -11.18
C ASP A 99 11.66 4.94 -11.82
N ALA A 100 12.42 4.76 -12.89
CA ALA A 100 13.02 5.86 -13.64
C ALA A 100 11.96 6.72 -14.37
N ILE A 101 10.82 6.13 -14.70
CA ILE A 101 9.70 6.77 -15.41
C ILE A 101 8.74 7.43 -14.43
N ASP A 102 8.39 6.73 -13.35
CA ASP A 102 7.51 7.23 -12.29
C ASP A 102 8.21 7.18 -10.92
N ARG A 103 8.81 8.29 -10.52
CA ARG A 103 9.55 8.38 -9.25
C ARG A 103 8.70 8.18 -7.99
N THR A 104 7.37 8.08 -8.14
CA THR A 104 6.46 7.77 -7.04
C THR A 104 6.25 6.28 -6.82
N GLN A 105 6.79 5.43 -7.70
CA GLN A 105 6.66 3.97 -7.63
C GLN A 105 8.02 3.30 -7.43
N TYR A 106 8.01 2.20 -6.70
CA TYR A 106 9.15 1.32 -6.57
C TYR A 106 9.04 0.10 -7.47
N ARG A 107 10.19 -0.33 -8.00
CA ARG A 107 10.37 -1.52 -8.81
C ARG A 107 11.25 -2.53 -8.12
N TYR A 108 10.99 -3.79 -8.44
CA TYR A 108 11.76 -4.93 -7.97
C TYR A 108 12.70 -5.40 -9.07
N ASN A 109 13.89 -5.82 -8.67
CA ASN A 109 14.77 -6.56 -9.56
C ASN A 109 14.17 -7.94 -9.84
N GLU A 110 14.17 -8.37 -11.10
CA GLU A 110 13.66 -9.69 -11.47
C GLU A 110 14.42 -10.84 -10.82
N ASN A 111 15.72 -10.71 -10.60
CA ASN A 111 16.51 -11.73 -9.89
C ASN A 111 16.03 -11.88 -8.45
N ASP A 112 15.73 -10.76 -7.77
CA ASP A 112 15.19 -10.79 -6.42
C ASP A 112 13.80 -11.43 -6.39
N LEU A 113 12.93 -11.11 -7.36
CA LEU A 113 11.63 -11.75 -7.49
C LEU A 113 11.75 -13.26 -7.73
N ARG A 114 12.69 -13.69 -8.57
CA ARG A 114 12.98 -15.12 -8.79
C ARG A 114 13.48 -15.80 -7.52
N ASN A 115 14.36 -15.15 -6.76
CA ASN A 115 14.82 -15.66 -5.48
C ASN A 115 13.65 -15.80 -4.50
N VAL A 116 12.80 -14.79 -4.38
CA VAL A 116 11.60 -14.84 -3.52
C VAL A 116 10.68 -15.99 -3.93
N ALA A 117 10.39 -16.12 -5.22
CA ALA A 117 9.58 -17.22 -5.73
C ALA A 117 10.20 -18.59 -5.42
N ALA A 118 11.52 -18.74 -5.59
CA ALA A 118 12.24 -19.96 -5.25
C ALA A 118 12.20 -20.27 -3.75
N MET A 119 12.35 -19.26 -2.89
CA MET A 119 12.27 -19.43 -1.43
C MET A 119 10.86 -19.84 -0.98
N ILE A 120 9.83 -19.27 -1.61
CA ILE A 120 8.43 -19.66 -1.38
C ILE A 120 8.21 -21.12 -1.80
N GLN A 121 8.63 -21.50 -3.01
CA GLN A 121 8.33 -22.80 -3.61
C GLN A 121 9.16 -23.95 -3.06
N TYR A 122 10.46 -23.73 -2.83
CA TYR A 122 11.40 -24.80 -2.49
C TYR A 122 11.81 -24.80 -1.02
N SER A 123 11.82 -23.63 -0.37
CA SER A 123 12.17 -23.51 1.05
C SER A 123 10.94 -23.29 1.95
N ASN A 124 9.74 -23.25 1.38
CA ASN A 124 8.48 -23.00 2.07
C ASN A 124 8.48 -21.73 2.93
N ARG A 125 9.32 -20.74 2.58
CA ARG A 125 9.46 -19.50 3.34
C ARG A 125 8.24 -18.61 3.17
N GLY A 126 7.82 -17.98 4.27
CA GLY A 126 6.71 -17.04 4.31
C GLY A 126 5.42 -17.61 4.89
N LEU A 127 4.45 -16.73 5.09
CA LEU A 127 3.18 -16.98 5.76
C LEU A 127 2.02 -17.04 4.78
N THR A 128 1.01 -17.84 5.10
CA THR A 128 -0.32 -17.82 4.48
C THR A 128 -1.12 -16.60 4.93
N ASP A 129 -2.25 -16.29 4.27
CA ASP A 129 -3.12 -15.17 4.67
C ASP A 129 -3.64 -15.35 6.10
N SER A 130 -3.98 -16.58 6.46
CA SER A 130 -4.48 -16.91 7.80
C SER A 130 -3.43 -16.68 8.89
N GLU A 131 -2.17 -17.00 8.62
CA GLU A 131 -1.06 -16.80 9.55
C GLU A 131 -0.67 -15.31 9.62
N MET A 132 -0.67 -14.61 8.50
CA MET A 132 -0.44 -13.17 8.47
C MET A 132 -1.47 -12.42 9.30
N GLY A 133 -2.77 -12.75 9.15
CA GLY A 133 -3.82 -12.18 9.98
C GLY A 133 -3.55 -12.37 11.48
N ARG A 134 -3.11 -13.56 11.89
CA ARG A 134 -2.73 -13.85 13.28
C ARG A 134 -1.52 -13.03 13.76
N VAL A 135 -0.50 -12.85 12.92
CA VAL A 135 0.69 -12.07 13.27
C VAL A 135 0.37 -10.58 13.43
N VAL A 136 -0.41 -9.99 12.52
CA VAL A 136 -0.83 -8.58 12.60
C VAL A 136 -1.67 -8.33 13.85
N ILE A 137 -2.60 -9.24 14.17
CA ILE A 137 -3.40 -9.16 15.38
C ILE A 137 -2.47 -9.17 16.60
N LYS A 138 -1.60 -10.19 16.74
CA LYS A 138 -0.65 -10.28 17.86
C LYS A 138 0.16 -8.99 18.04
N ALA A 139 0.74 -8.45 16.97
CA ALA A 139 1.52 -7.21 17.03
C ALA A 139 0.69 -6.01 17.53
N THR A 140 -0.56 -5.90 17.07
CA THR A 140 -1.49 -4.84 17.52
C THR A 140 -1.79 -4.96 19.01
N CYS A 141 -2.02 -6.18 19.50
CA CYS A 141 -2.24 -6.46 20.92
C CYS A 141 -1.03 -6.04 21.77
N THR A 142 0.17 -6.48 21.41
CA THR A 142 1.39 -6.19 22.17
C THR A 142 1.68 -4.69 22.22
N GLN A 143 1.45 -3.97 21.12
CA GLN A 143 1.67 -2.53 21.05
C GLN A 143 0.67 -1.76 21.93
N PHE A 144 -0.60 -2.17 21.93
CA PHE A 144 -1.63 -1.54 22.75
C PHE A 144 -1.36 -1.75 24.24
N ASP A 145 -1.04 -2.97 24.65
CA ASP A 145 -0.69 -3.30 26.04
C ASP A 145 0.53 -2.49 26.51
N SER A 146 1.56 -2.41 25.67
CA SER A 146 2.77 -1.62 25.96
C SER A 146 2.46 -0.13 26.09
N ARG A 147 1.53 0.41 25.28
CA ARG A 147 1.10 1.80 25.35
C ARG A 147 0.30 2.09 26.62
N LEU A 148 -0.65 1.22 26.99
CA LEU A 148 -1.39 1.36 28.25
C LEU A 148 -0.46 1.30 29.45
N LYS A 149 0.51 0.37 29.43
CA LYS A 149 1.53 0.23 30.48
C LYS A 149 2.37 1.51 30.60
N ALA A 150 2.85 2.06 29.49
CA ALA A 150 3.61 3.31 29.49
C ALA A 150 2.76 4.50 29.99
N MET A 151 1.48 4.56 29.65
CA MET A 151 0.57 5.60 30.14
C MET A 151 0.32 5.49 31.65
N ARG A 152 0.27 4.26 32.18
CA ARG A 152 0.22 4.01 33.63
C ARG A 152 1.51 4.45 34.32
N GLU A 153 2.67 4.04 33.80
CA GLU A 153 3.98 4.34 34.38
C GLU A 153 4.31 5.84 34.34
N THR A 154 3.81 6.57 33.34
CA THR A 154 3.94 8.04 33.25
C THR A 154 2.87 8.80 34.04
N GLY A 155 1.99 8.10 34.77
CA GLY A 155 0.92 8.71 35.56
C GLY A 155 -0.23 9.29 34.75
N LYS A 156 -0.25 9.09 33.43
CA LYS A 156 -1.35 9.51 32.54
C LYS A 156 -2.61 8.66 32.74
N LEU A 157 -2.47 7.45 33.27
CA LEU A 157 -3.57 6.59 33.70
C LEU A 157 -3.38 6.22 35.17
N THR A 158 -4.46 6.31 35.95
CA THR A 158 -4.52 5.66 37.27
C THR A 158 -4.60 4.14 37.12
N GLU A 159 -4.21 3.39 38.14
CA GLU A 159 -4.29 1.91 38.15
C GLU A 159 -5.70 1.42 37.79
N LYS A 160 -6.74 2.07 38.32
CA LYS A 160 -8.14 1.73 38.00
C LYS A 160 -8.47 1.94 36.52
N GLN A 161 -8.03 3.05 35.94
CA GLN A 161 -8.25 3.35 34.52
C GLN A 161 -7.47 2.42 33.61
N TYR A 162 -6.24 2.06 33.99
CA TYR A 162 -5.42 1.08 33.29
C TYR A 162 -6.09 -0.30 33.25
N LEU A 163 -6.56 -0.81 34.40
CA LEU A 163 -7.23 -2.11 34.48
C LEU A 163 -8.58 -2.13 33.73
N SER A 164 -9.34 -1.02 33.76
CA SER A 164 -10.56 -0.89 32.96
C SER A 164 -10.24 -0.88 31.47
N ALA A 165 -9.23 -0.12 31.04
CA ALA A 165 -8.84 -0.04 29.64
C ALA A 165 -8.34 -1.38 29.09
N LEU A 166 -7.60 -2.16 29.89
CA LEU A 166 -7.23 -3.54 29.54
C LEU A 166 -8.47 -4.44 29.43
N ALA A 167 -9.36 -4.41 30.41
CA ALA A 167 -10.56 -5.26 30.43
C ALA A 167 -11.51 -4.97 29.25
N ASP A 168 -11.69 -3.70 28.91
CA ASP A 168 -12.51 -3.27 27.78
C ASP A 168 -11.85 -3.61 26.44
N TYR A 169 -10.52 -3.45 26.35
CA TYR A 169 -9.75 -3.84 25.17
C TYR A 169 -9.86 -5.35 24.90
N HIS A 170 -9.60 -6.19 25.90
CA HIS A 170 -9.71 -7.66 25.75
C HIS A 170 -11.12 -8.13 25.39
N LYS A 171 -12.19 -7.40 25.79
CA LYS A 171 -13.57 -7.69 25.36
C LYS A 171 -13.83 -7.33 23.90
N SER A 172 -13.21 -6.26 23.40
CA SER A 172 -13.37 -5.79 22.02
C SER A 172 -12.44 -6.47 21.02
N ALA A 173 -11.30 -6.97 21.49
CA ALA A 173 -10.25 -7.61 20.71
C ALA A 173 -10.22 -9.11 20.99
N ALA A 174 -11.34 -9.82 20.77
CA ALA A 174 -11.48 -11.25 21.05
C ALA A 174 -10.37 -12.14 20.44
N ASP A 175 -9.66 -11.65 19.41
CA ASP A 175 -8.52 -12.32 18.79
C ASP A 175 -7.16 -12.05 19.47
N CYS A 176 -7.07 -11.11 20.42
CA CYS A 176 -5.88 -10.85 21.25
C CYS A 176 -5.71 -11.82 22.42
N THR A 177 -6.73 -12.63 22.72
CA THR A 177 -6.80 -13.50 23.90
C THR A 177 -6.83 -15.00 23.56
N ARG A 178 -6.45 -15.39 22.32
CA ARG A 178 -6.32 -16.80 21.93
C ARG A 178 -4.90 -17.33 22.11
#